data_AF-A0A7V3GUH1-F1
#
_entry.id   AF-A0A7V3GUH1-F1
#
_cell.length_a   1.000
_cell.length_b   1.000
_cell.length_c   1.000
_cell.angle_alpha   90.00
_cell.angle_beta   90.00
_cell.angle_gamma   90.00
#
_symmetry.space_group_name_H-M   'P 1'
#
loop_
_entity.id
_entity.type
_entity.pdbx_description
1 polymer ?
#
loop_
_entity_poly.entity_id
_entity_poly.type
_entity_poly.pdbx_seq_one_letter_code
_entity_poly.pdbx_strand_id
1 'polypeptide(L)' 'AGLQVNAGHGLNYHNVEPIAAMVAIRELNIGHAIIARALFTGLQEAVREMKRLMRDARP' A
#
# COMPACT_ATOMS: atom_id res chain seq x y z
N ALA A 1 8.21 -16.07 -18.98
CA ALA A 1 6.76 -15.99 -18.65
C ALA A 1 6.46 -14.59 -18.12
N GLY A 2 5.39 -13.94 -18.59
CA GLY A 2 5.01 -12.56 -18.29
C GLY A 2 3.82 -12.45 -17.34
N LEU A 3 3.96 -12.99 -16.13
CA LEU A 3 2.89 -12.90 -15.12
C LEU A 3 2.93 -11.54 -14.43
N GLN A 4 1.75 -10.97 -14.21
CA GLN A 4 1.58 -9.82 -13.34
C GLN A 4 1.70 -10.26 -11.87
N VAL A 5 2.56 -9.60 -11.10
CA VAL A 5 2.78 -9.91 -9.69
C VAL A 5 2.11 -8.84 -8.83
N ASN A 6 1.26 -9.26 -7.90
CA ASN A 6 0.60 -8.41 -6.91
C ASN A 6 1.01 -8.85 -5.49
N ALA A 7 0.91 -7.95 -4.51
CA ALA A 7 1.15 -8.25 -3.09
C ALA A 7 0.16 -7.48 -2.20
N GLY A 8 0.33 -7.49 -0.87
CA GLY A 8 -0.42 -6.59 0.02
C GLY A 8 -0.82 -7.15 1.39
N HIS A 9 -0.85 -8.47 1.58
CA HIS A 9 -1.21 -9.06 2.87
C HIS A 9 -0.19 -8.67 3.96
N GLY A 10 -0.68 -8.15 5.08
CA GLY A 10 0.17 -7.72 6.22
C GLY A 10 0.87 -6.36 6.05
N LEU A 11 0.71 -5.68 4.91
CA LEU A 11 1.29 -4.36 4.72
C LEU A 11 0.55 -3.28 5.52
N ASN A 12 1.31 -2.30 5.99
CA ASN A 12 0.85 -1.15 6.77
C ASN A 12 1.71 0.10 6.47
N TYR A 13 1.36 1.22 7.11
CA TYR A 13 1.96 2.54 6.86
C TYR A 13 3.47 2.64 7.19
N HIS A 14 4.04 1.63 7.86
CA HIS A 14 5.45 1.63 8.26
C HIS A 14 6.32 0.66 7.45
N ASN A 15 5.72 -0.22 6.65
CA ASN A 15 6.45 -1.24 5.89
C ASN A 15 6.03 -1.34 4.41
N VAL A 16 5.11 -0.50 3.94
CA VAL A 16 4.63 -0.52 2.55
C VAL A 16 5.69 -0.03 1.56
N GLU A 17 6.52 0.95 1.93
CA GLU A 17 7.44 1.64 1.01
C GLU A 17 8.49 0.72 0.37
N PRO A 18 9.19 -0.16 1.11
CA PRO A 18 10.16 -1.08 0.49
C PRO A 18 9.52 -2.02 -0.54
N ILE A 19 8.25 -2.41 -0.35
CA ILE A 19 7.52 -3.28 -1.28
C ILE A 19 7.00 -2.47 -2.48
N ALA A 20 6.51 -1.25 -2.25
CA ALA A 20 6.04 -0.36 -3.30
C ALA A 20 7.16 0.05 -4.29
N ALA A 21 8.40 0.16 -3.79
CA ALA A 21 9.60 0.43 -4.60
C ALA A 21 9.98 -0.70 -5.57
N MET A 22 9.45 -1.92 -5.39
CA MET A 22 9.74 -3.05 -6.27
C MET A 22 9.02 -2.88 -7.62
N VAL A 23 9.77 -2.61 -8.69
CA VAL A 23 9.24 -2.40 -10.06
C VAL A 23 8.41 -3.59 -10.55
N ALA A 24 8.76 -4.81 -10.13
CA ALA A 24 8.05 -6.03 -10.51
C ALA A 24 6.64 -6.15 -9.92
N ILE A 25 6.33 -5.43 -8.84
CA ILE A 25 4.99 -5.43 -8.22
C ILE A 25 4.09 -4.47 -8.99
N ARG A 26 2.95 -4.96 -9.49
CA ARG A 26 1.97 -4.16 -10.22
C ARG A 26 0.92 -3.52 -9.32
N GLU A 27 0.49 -4.22 -8.27
CA GLU A 27 -0.58 -3.77 -7.37
C GLU A 27 -0.33 -4.23 -5.92
N LEU A 28 -0.74 -3.39 -4.95
CA LEU A 28 -0.77 -3.71 -3.53
C LEU A 28 -2.22 -3.68 -3.00
N ASN A 29 -2.75 -4.85 -2.65
CA ASN A 29 -4.08 -5.01 -2.07
C ASN A 29 -4.00 -5.03 -0.54
N ILE A 30 -4.31 -3.90 0.09
CA ILE A 30 -4.15 -3.67 1.52
C ILE A 30 -5.52 -3.44 2.17
N GLY A 31 -5.85 -4.21 3.20
CA GLY A 31 -7.15 -4.15 3.90
C GLY A 31 -7.04 -3.66 5.35
N HIS A 32 -6.67 -4.57 6.25
CA HIS A 32 -6.73 -4.36 7.71
C HIS A 32 -6.05 -3.06 8.17
N ALA A 33 -4.86 -2.74 7.66
CA ALA A 33 -4.14 -1.53 8.06
C ALA A 33 -4.89 -0.24 7.69
N ILE A 34 -5.53 -0.19 6.52
CA ILE A 34 -6.31 0.99 6.08
C ILE A 34 -7.53 1.15 6.99
N ILE A 35 -8.26 0.07 7.28
CA ILE A 35 -9.42 0.14 8.17
C ILE A 35 -9.00 0.54 9.59
N ALA A 36 -7.90 -0.01 10.12
CA ALA A 36 -7.38 0.35 11.43
C ALA A 36 -7.01 1.85 11.51
N ARG A 37 -6.35 2.41 10.50
CA ARG A 37 -6.06 3.85 10.42
C ARG A 37 -7.33 4.70 10.27
N ALA A 38 -8.32 4.21 9.51
CA ALA A 38 -9.57 4.89 9.26
C ALA A 38 -10.40 5.11 10.53
N LEU A 39 -10.25 4.27 11.56
CA LEU A 39 -10.90 4.47 12.86
C LEU A 39 -10.49 5.78 13.55
N PHE A 40 -9.31 6.32 13.22
CA PHE A 40 -8.78 7.55 13.82
C PHE A 40 -8.83 8.76 12.89
N THR A 41 -8.79 8.54 11.58
CA THR A 41 -8.61 9.61 10.58
C THR A 41 -9.73 9.69 9.54
N GLY A 42 -10.63 8.70 9.52
CA GLY A 42 -11.61 8.50 8.44
C GLY A 42 -11.02 7.74 7.25
N LEU A 43 -11.89 7.04 6.52
CA LEU A 43 -11.48 6.15 5.42
C LEU A 43 -10.81 6.91 4.26
N GLN A 44 -11.29 8.12 3.95
CA GLN A 44 -10.76 8.94 2.88
C GLN A 44 -9.28 9.31 3.12
N GLU A 45 -8.95 9.79 4.32
CA GLU A 45 -7.57 10.17 4.65
C GLU A 45 -6.67 8.93 4.77
N ALA A 46 -7.16 7.85 5.37
CA ALA A 46 -6.42 6.59 5.45
C ALA A 46 -6.01 6.05 4.07
N VAL A 47 -6.93 6.03 3.10
CA VAL A 47 -6.64 5.60 1.73
C VAL A 47 -5.69 6.56 1.02
N ARG A 48 -5.90 7.89 1.18
CA ARG A 48 -5.04 8.90 0.56
C ARG A 48 -3.60 8.81 1.06
N GLU A 49 -3.41 8.67 2.37
CA GLU A 49 -2.09 8.53 3.00
C GLU A 49 -1.38 7.27 2.50
N MET A 50 -2.04 6.11 2.49
CA MET A 50 -1.46 4.85 1.99
C MET A 50 -1.03 4.99 0.53
N LYS A 51 -1.89 5.58 -0.31
CA LYS A 51 -1.61 5.80 -1.73
C LYS A 51 -0.44 6.77 -1.95
N ARG A 52 -0.28 7.77 -1.09
CA ARG A 52 0.87 8.69 -1.13
C ARG A 52 2.17 7.94 -0.86
N LEU A 53 2.26 7.18 0.24
CA LEU A 53 3.46 6.39 0.57
C LEU A 53 3.86 5.46 -0.58
N MET A 54 2.88 4.77 -1.17
CA MET A 54 3.14 3.88 -2.32
C MET A 54 3.66 4.62 -3.56
N ARG A 55 3.21 5.86 -3.80
CA ARG A 55 3.64 6.68 -4.96
C ARG A 55 5.01 7.28 -4.74
N ASP A 56 5.26 7.82 -3.55
CA ASP A 56 6.52 8.46 -3.21
C ASP A 56 7.68 7.44 -3.18
N ALA A 57 7.39 6.19 -2.81
CA ALA A 57 8.36 5.09 -2.85
C ALA A 57 8.55 4.49 -4.25
N ARG A 58 7.69 4.81 -5.23
CA ARG A 58 7.78 4.25 -6.59
C ARG A 58 8.88 5.00 -7.37
N PRO A 59 9.84 4.29 -8.01
CA PRO A 59 10.84 4.92 -8.87
C PRO A 59 10.25 5.42 -10.19
#